data_AF-A0A8J6ME40-F1
#
_entry.id   AF-A0A8J6ME40-F1
#
_cell.length_a   1.000
_cell.length_b   1.000
_cell.length_c   1.000
_cell.angle_alpha   90.00
_cell.angle_beta   90.00
_cell.angle_gamma   90.00
#
_symmetry.space_group_name_H-M   'P 1'
#
loop_
_entity.id
_entity.type
_entity.pdbx_description
1 polymer ?
#
loop_
_entity_poly.entity_id
_entity_poly.type
_entity_poly.pdbx_seq_one_letter_code
_entity_poly.pdbx_strand_id
1 'polypeptide(L)' 'MEKRKPNDLSPEQCLAVDTESLCKLLDCGRHTAVQIGDLAHARITMNSRVLWSVQRVKEYLYEISC' A
#
# COMPACT_ATOMS: atom_id res chain seq x y z
N MET A 1 -0.76 19.62 -15.88
CA MET A 1 -0.44 18.81 -14.68
C MET A 1 0.51 17.72 -15.13
N GLU A 2 1.80 17.87 -14.82
CA GLU A 2 2.82 16.91 -15.26
C GLU A 2 2.55 15.56 -14.59
N LYS A 3 2.18 14.56 -15.39
CA LYS A 3 2.08 13.18 -14.89
C LYS A 3 3.50 12.77 -14.53
N ARG A 4 3.82 12.78 -13.22
CA ARG A 4 5.08 12.26 -12.70
C ARG A 4 5.28 10.87 -13.30
N LYS A 5 6.41 10.68 -13.99
CA LYS A 5 6.81 9.36 -14.49
C LYS A 5 6.66 8.35 -13.34
N PRO A 6 6.01 7.20 -13.54
CA PRO A 6 6.05 6.15 -12.53
C PRO A 6 7.53 5.84 -12.29
N ASN A 7 7.97 5.86 -11.03
CA ASN A 7 9.31 5.40 -10.70
C ASN A 7 9.47 3.98 -11.28
N ASP A 8 10.58 3.69 -11.94
CA ASP A 8 10.91 2.34 -12.48
C ASP A 8 11.16 1.30 -11.36
N LEU A 9 10.81 1.62 -10.11
CA LEU A 9 10.96 0.74 -8.96
C LEU A 9 9.74 -0.18 -8.90
N SER A 10 10.00 -1.47 -8.70
CA SER A 10 8.93 -2.43 -8.38
C SER A 10 8.14 -1.92 -7.17
N PRO A 11 6.81 -2.07 -7.12
CA PRO A 11 6.00 -1.65 -5.97
C PRO A 11 6.49 -2.25 -4.64
N GLU A 12 7.17 -3.39 -4.68
CA GLU A 12 7.77 -4.06 -3.53
C GLU A 12 8.97 -3.32 -2.93
N GLN A 13 9.62 -2.46 -3.73
CA GLN A 13 10.77 -1.63 -3.37
C GLN A 13 10.35 -0.21 -2.94
N CYS A 14 9.07 0.14 -3.08
CA CYS A 14 8.55 1.43 -2.65
C CYS A 14 8.37 1.49 -1.13
N LEU A 15 8.68 2.64 -0.52
CA LEU A 15 8.41 2.88 0.91
C LEU A 15 6.90 2.95 1.19
N ALA A 16 6.17 3.58 0.27
CA ALA A 16 4.73 3.68 0.31
C ALA A 16 4.12 3.64 -1.09
N VAL A 17 2.91 3.09 -1.20
CA VAL A 17 2.18 2.90 -2.45
C VAL A 17 0.77 3.50 -2.35
N ASP A 18 0.18 3.89 -3.47
CA ASP A 18 -1.23 4.28 -3.50
C ASP A 18 -2.14 3.05 -3.40
N THR A 19 -3.45 3.27 -3.23
CA THR A 19 -4.43 2.18 -3.06
C THR A 19 -4.49 1.22 -4.25
N GLU A 20 -4.31 1.67 -5.49
CA GLU A 20 -4.31 0.79 -6.67
C GLU A 20 -3.07 -0.11 -6.67
N SER A 21 -1.91 0.46 -6.37
CA SER A 21 -0.66 -0.29 -6.22
C SER A 21 -0.69 -1.25 -5.03
N LEU A 22 -1.36 -0.89 -3.92
CA LEU A 22 -1.59 -1.80 -2.80
C LEU A 22 -2.47 -2.98 -3.21
N CYS A 23 -3.52 -2.76 -4.01
CA CYS A 23 -4.36 -3.85 -4.52
C CYS A 23 -3.53 -4.85 -5.34
N LYS A 24 -2.60 -4.37 -6.17
CA LYS A 24 -1.69 -5.21 -6.96
C LYS A 24 -0.71 -5.98 -6.08
N LEU A 25 -0.17 -5.35 -5.03
CA LEU A 25 0.75 -6.00 -4.08
C LEU A 25 0.07 -7.10 -3.25
N LEU A 26 -1.19 -6.90 -2.89
CA LEU A 26 -1.97 -7.85 -2.08
C LEU A 26 -2.79 -8.84 -2.93
N ASP A 27 -2.76 -8.70 -4.25
CA ASP A 27 -3.61 -9.42 -5.20
C ASP A 27 -5.09 -9.48 -4.77
N CYS A 28 -5.64 -8.35 -4.31
CA CYS A 28 -7.00 -8.29 -3.78
C CYS A 28 -7.76 -7.00 -4.18
N GLY A 29 -9.07 -7.01 -3.98
CA GLY A 29 -9.94 -5.87 -4.29
C GLY A 29 -9.72 -4.67 -3.37
N ARG A 30 -10.11 -3.47 -3.83
CA ARG A 30 -9.93 -2.20 -3.11
C ARG A 30 -10.42 -2.24 -1.66
N HIS A 31 -11.60 -2.80 -1.42
CA HIS A 31 -12.16 -2.85 -0.06
C HIS A 31 -11.27 -3.67 0.88
N THR A 32 -10.87 -4.87 0.45
CA THR A 32 -9.97 -5.75 1.20
C THR A 32 -8.60 -5.11 1.39
N ALA A 33 -8.02 -4.49 0.36
CA ALA A 33 -6.73 -3.83 0.44
C ALA A 33 -6.74 -2.69 1.46
N VAL A 34 -7.79 -1.85 1.46
CA VAL A 34 -7.97 -0.77 2.43
C VAL A 34 -8.10 -1.34 3.86
N GLN A 35 -8.90 -2.39 4.03
CA GLN A 35 -9.10 -3.02 5.34
C GLN A 35 -7.79 -3.62 5.88
N ILE A 36 -7.02 -4.34 5.06
CA ILE A 36 -5.70 -4.87 5.44
C ILE A 36 -4.76 -3.71 5.81
N GLY A 37 -4.71 -2.66 4.99
CA GLY A 37 -3.87 -1.51 5.26
C GLY A 37 -4.24 -0.78 6.57
N ASP A 38 -5.53 -0.70 6.89
CA ASP A 38 -6.02 -0.10 8.13
C ASP A 38 -5.67 -0.95 9.35
N LEU A 39 -5.88 -2.28 9.28
CA LEU A 39 -5.51 -3.21 10.34
C LEU A 39 -3.99 -3.24 10.57
N ALA A 40 -3.19 -3.14 9.50
CA ALA A 40 -1.74 -3.01 9.56
C ALA A 40 -1.25 -1.66 10.11
N HIS A 41 -2.14 -0.70 10.37
CA HIS A 41 -1.81 0.69 10.69
C HIS A 41 -0.86 1.31 9.64
N ALA A 42 -1.02 0.93 8.36
CA ALA A 42 -0.15 1.32 7.26
C ALA A 42 -0.56 2.63 6.57
N ARG A 43 -1.73 3.18 6.91
CA ARG A 43 -2.29 4.38 6.28
C ARG A 43 -1.43 5.62 6.56
N ILE A 44 -1.01 6.30 5.49
CA ILE A 44 -0.32 7.58 5.52
C ILE A 44 -1.20 8.60 4.78
N THR A 45 -1.78 9.55 5.52
CA THR A 45 -2.62 10.60 4.95
C THR A 45 -1.81 11.87 4.76
N MET A 46 -1.65 12.32 3.51
CA MET A 46 -1.02 13.58 3.16
C MET A 46 -1.98 14.45 2.34
N ASN A 47 -2.54 15.48 2.97
CA ASN A 47 -3.59 16.32 2.40
C ASN A 47 -4.79 15.46 1.94
N SER A 48 -5.07 15.43 0.63
CA SER A 48 -6.14 14.61 0.03
C SER A 48 -5.69 13.24 -0.46
N ARG A 49 -4.41 12.89 -0.29
CA ARG A 49 -3.83 11.62 -0.76
C ARG A 49 -3.69 10.63 0.38
N VAL A 50 -4.06 9.39 0.09
CA VAL A 50 -3.81 8.24 0.96
C VAL A 50 -2.73 7.39 0.30
N LEU A 51 -1.66 7.12 1.06
CA LEU A 51 -0.62 6.16 0.73
C LEU A 51 -0.58 5.08 1.81
N TRP A 52 0.04 3.95 1.49
CA TRP A 52 0.14 2.78 2.36
C TRP A 52 1.60 2.37 2.51
N SER A 53 2.08 2.26 3.75
CA SER A 53 3.41 1.75 4.04
C SER A 53 3.52 0.28 3.64
N VAL A 54 4.40 -0.02 2.67
CA VAL A 54 4.62 -1.39 2.20
C VAL A 54 5.18 -2.27 3.32
N GLN A 55 6.06 -1.71 4.15
CA GLN A 55 6.67 -2.42 5.27
C GLN A 55 5.62 -2.88 6.30
N ARG A 56 4.76 -1.97 6.77
CA ARG A 56 3.74 -2.32 7.78
C ARG A 56 2.75 -3.37 7.29
N VAL A 57 2.37 -3.31 6.01
CA VAL A 57 1.50 -4.32 5.39
C VAL A 57 2.17 -5.70 5.39
N LYS A 58 3.47 -5.77 5.02
CA LYS A 58 4.23 -7.04 5.04
C LYS A 58 4.34 -7.61 6.46
N GLU A 59 4.65 -6.76 7.44
CA GLU A 59 4.73 -7.15 8.86
C GLU A 59 3.40 -7.70 9.38
N TYR A 60 2.28 -7.01 9.08
CA TYR A 60 0.95 -7.44 9.47
C TYR A 60 0.55 -8.78 8.84
N LEU A 61 0.81 -8.97 7.55
CA LEU A 61 0.52 -10.25 6.88
C LEU A 61 1.30 -11.41 7.51
N TYR A 62 2.57 -11.19 7.85
CA TYR A 62 3.40 -12.19 8.51
C TYR A 62 2.90 -12.54 9.92
N GLU A 63 2.41 -11.54 10.66
CA GLU A 63 1.82 -11.73 11.99
C GLU A 63 0.54 -12.59 11.95
N ILE A 64 -0.32 -12.37 10.95
CA ILE A 64 -1.60 -13.09 10.84
C ILE A 64 -1.50 -14.41 10.06
N SER A 65 -0.42 -14.67 9.33
CA SER A 65 -0.23 -15.90 8.56
C SER A 65 0.20 -17.11 9.39
N CYS A 66 -0.17 -17.14 10.69
CA CYS A 66 0.13 -18.23 11.62
C CYS A 66 -0.36 -19.60 11.11
#